data_AF-A0A3L8SS61-F1
#
_entry.id   AF-A0A3L8SS61-F1
#
_cell.length_a   1.000
_cell.length_b   1.000
_cell.length_c   1.000
_cell.angle_alpha   90.00
_cell.angle_beta   90.00
_cell.angle_gamma   90.00
#
_symmetry.space_group_name_H-M   'P 1'
#
loop_
_entity.id
_entity.type
_entity.pdbx_description
1 polymer ?
#
loop_
_entity_poly.entity_id
_entity_poly.type
_entity_poly.pdbx_seq_one_letter_code
_entity_poly.pdbx_strand_id
1 'polypeptide(L)'
;MLQITIKKTQNVYELQEAGIEGICQTRYVIQDDSKNNRATISKSKDLTDCQDKAVKNLGMAYIRPCPTCPLVRAAQSHRCPARKARNMKGTVTFTYKIKYDDSGASLTSAMSDQVYQISPFNEPNGAVVMEARQELSLVGTKRPPISAPTSELQKQGSLRYHFSGELLQMPIPLIRIKNPDLQ
;
A
#
# COMPACT_ATOMS: atom_id res chain seq x y z
N MET A 1 -6.33 2.58 3.97
CA MET A 1 -7.58 1.79 4.02
C MET A 1 -8.73 2.37 3.19
N LEU A 2 -9.14 3.63 3.37
CA LEU A 2 -10.39 4.18 2.78
C LEU A 2 -10.30 4.66 1.32
N GLN A 3 -9.11 4.70 0.71
CA GLN A 3 -8.97 5.02 -0.71
C GLN A 3 -9.54 3.88 -1.55
N ILE A 4 -10.67 4.08 -2.20
CA ILE A 4 -11.34 3.11 -3.06
C ILE A 4 -11.90 3.80 -4.31
N THR A 5 -11.73 3.20 -5.48
CA THR A 5 -12.23 3.73 -6.75
C THR A 5 -13.10 2.68 -7.42
N ILE A 6 -14.41 2.73 -7.16
CA ILE A 6 -15.40 1.77 -7.68
C ILE A 6 -15.87 2.22 -9.07
N LYS A 7 -15.73 1.36 -10.09
CA LYS A 7 -16.34 1.57 -11.40
C LYS A 7 -17.73 0.94 -11.46
N LYS A 8 -18.73 1.68 -11.92
CA LYS A 8 -20.13 1.22 -12.00
C LYS A 8 -20.34 0.07 -13.00
N THR A 9 -19.55 0.00 -14.07
CA THR A 9 -19.78 -0.89 -15.22
C THR A 9 -18.86 -2.10 -15.27
N GLN A 10 -17.85 -2.19 -14.40
CA GLN A 10 -16.81 -3.21 -14.46
C GLN A 10 -16.66 -3.88 -13.11
N ASN A 11 -16.85 -5.20 -13.07
CA ASN A 11 -16.64 -5.98 -11.84
C ASN A 11 -15.18 -6.37 -11.64
N VAL A 12 -14.38 -6.41 -12.72
CA VAL A 12 -12.94 -6.65 -12.65
C VAL A 12 -12.25 -5.64 -13.54
N TYR A 13 -11.28 -4.92 -12.97
CA TYR A 13 -10.52 -3.91 -13.71
C TYR A 13 -9.20 -3.61 -13.03
N GLU A 14 -8.33 -2.96 -13.79
CA GLU A 14 -7.04 -2.47 -13.31
C GLU A 14 -6.91 -0.98 -13.59
N LEU A 15 -6.20 -0.27 -12.71
CA LEU A 15 -5.83 1.13 -12.87
C LEU A 15 -4.56 1.46 -12.08
N GLN A 16 -3.94 2.59 -12.42
CA GLN A 16 -2.93 3.22 -11.57
C GLN A 16 -3.63 4.01 -10.47
N GLU A 17 -3.32 3.71 -9.20
CA GLU A 17 -4.00 4.35 -8.08
C GLU A 17 -3.01 4.88 -7.05
N ALA A 18 -3.16 6.16 -6.70
CA ALA A 18 -2.42 6.78 -5.61
C ALA A 18 -2.73 6.12 -4.26
N GLY A 19 -1.71 5.99 -3.43
CA GLY A 19 -1.75 5.42 -2.09
C GLY A 19 -0.64 5.97 -1.22
N ILE A 20 -0.55 5.45 0.00
CA ILE A 20 0.51 5.82 0.93
C ILE A 20 1.90 5.41 0.39
N GLU A 21 1.97 4.35 -0.40
CA GLU A 21 3.20 3.84 -1.01
C GLU A 21 3.61 4.56 -2.31
N GLY A 22 2.78 5.46 -2.84
CA GLY A 22 2.94 6.08 -4.18
C GLY A 22 1.80 5.72 -5.13
N ILE A 23 2.04 5.78 -6.44
CA ILE A 23 1.06 5.45 -7.48
C ILE A 23 1.39 4.06 -8.03
N CYS A 24 0.54 3.07 -7.77
CA CYS A 24 0.83 1.68 -8.10
C CYS A 24 -0.28 1.05 -8.95
N GLN A 25 0.09 0.04 -9.75
CA GLN A 25 -0.89 -0.79 -10.46
C GLN A 25 -1.78 -1.49 -9.44
N THR A 26 -3.08 -1.27 -9.57
CA THR A 26 -4.10 -1.73 -8.64
C THR A 26 -5.17 -2.48 -9.41
N ARG A 27 -5.48 -3.69 -8.96
CA ARG A 27 -6.53 -4.54 -9.52
C ARG A 27 -7.69 -4.67 -8.54
N TYR A 28 -8.90 -4.53 -9.07
CA TYR A 28 -10.15 -4.67 -8.33
C TYR A 28 -10.94 -5.87 -8.82
N VAL A 29 -11.61 -6.54 -7.88
CA VAL A 29 -12.61 -7.57 -8.12
C VAL A 29 -13.80 -7.28 -7.20
N ILE A 30 -14.96 -7.01 -7.79
CA ILE A 30 -16.20 -6.71 -7.09
C ILE A 30 -17.09 -7.95 -7.20
N GLN A 31 -17.46 -8.49 -6.04
CA GLN A 31 -18.44 -9.55 -5.90
C GLN A 31 -19.70 -8.93 -5.28
N ASP A 32 -20.66 -8.61 -6.14
CA ASP A 32 -21.95 -8.09 -5.71
C ASP A 32 -22.91 -9.25 -5.41
N ASP A 33 -23.40 -9.29 -4.18
CA ASP A 33 -24.40 -10.24 -3.69
C ASP A 33 -25.64 -9.45 -3.27
N SER A 34 -26.21 -8.76 -4.27
CA SER A 34 -27.40 -7.92 -4.14
C SER A 34 -28.60 -8.67 -3.56
N LYS A 35 -28.69 -9.99 -3.77
CA LYS A 35 -29.71 -10.86 -3.15
C LYS A 35 -29.67 -10.82 -1.62
N ASN A 36 -28.47 -10.65 -1.05
CA ASN A 36 -28.23 -10.57 0.38
C ASN A 36 -27.89 -9.14 0.84
N ASN A 37 -28.18 -8.12 0.01
CA ASN A 37 -27.91 -6.71 0.28
C ASN A 37 -26.46 -6.46 0.73
N ARG A 38 -25.48 -7.11 0.08
CA ARG A 38 -24.06 -6.96 0.41
C ARG A 38 -23.18 -7.04 -0.82
N ALA A 39 -22.00 -6.46 -0.73
CA ALA A 39 -20.94 -6.65 -1.71
C ALA A 39 -19.60 -6.84 -1.02
N THR A 40 -18.75 -7.68 -1.62
CA THR A 40 -17.36 -7.84 -1.21
C THR A 40 -16.46 -7.31 -2.32
N ILE A 41 -15.57 -6.39 -1.98
CA ILE A 41 -14.60 -5.84 -2.93
C ILE A 41 -13.22 -6.31 -2.50
N SER A 42 -12.55 -7.02 -3.39
CA SER A 42 -11.14 -7.37 -3.26
C SER A 42 -10.32 -6.42 -4.11
N LYS A 43 -9.33 -5.79 -3.49
CA LYS A 43 -8.39 -4.88 -4.14
C LYS A 43 -6.99 -5.39 -3.90
N SER A 44 -6.17 -5.43 -4.91
CA SER A 44 -4.75 -5.80 -4.80
C SER A 44 -3.89 -4.73 -5.45
N LYS A 45 -2.78 -4.39 -4.81
CA LYS A 45 -1.75 -3.50 -5.38
C LYS A 45 -0.45 -4.25 -5.52
N ASP A 46 0.19 -4.08 -6.67
CA ASP A 46 1.59 -4.47 -6.84
C ASP A 46 2.48 -3.32 -6.36
N LEU A 47 3.20 -3.55 -5.26
CA LEU A 47 4.11 -2.57 -4.65
C LEU A 47 5.54 -2.69 -5.17
N THR A 48 5.75 -3.62 -6.10
CA THR A 48 7.05 -3.91 -6.69
C THR A 48 7.47 -2.74 -7.57
N ASP A 49 6.61 -2.30 -8.49
CA ASP A 49 6.91 -1.28 -9.50
C ASP A 49 5.84 -0.17 -9.53
N CYS A 50 5.98 0.78 -8.61
CA CYS A 50 5.08 1.94 -8.51
C CYS A 50 5.70 3.17 -9.18
N GLN A 51 4.87 3.95 -9.86
CA GLN A 51 5.18 5.33 -10.19
C GLN A 51 5.25 6.15 -8.88
N ASP A 52 6.25 7.02 -8.77
CA ASP A 52 6.44 7.89 -7.60
C ASP A 52 6.43 7.15 -6.25
N LYS A 53 7.11 6.00 -6.19
CA LYS A 53 7.22 5.19 -4.98
C LYS A 53 7.70 6.03 -3.79
N ALA A 54 7.05 5.90 -2.64
CA ALA A 54 7.48 6.51 -1.39
C ALA A 54 8.62 5.68 -0.78
N VAL A 55 9.86 6.01 -1.16
CA VAL A 55 11.07 5.32 -0.68
C VAL A 55 12.18 6.33 -0.41
N LYS A 56 12.94 6.10 0.67
CA LYS A 56 14.13 6.87 1.02
C LYS A 56 15.32 5.92 1.04
N ASN A 57 16.24 6.10 0.10
CA ASN A 57 17.45 5.28 -0.02
C ASN A 57 18.63 6.04 0.60
N LEU A 58 19.34 5.41 1.53
CA LEU A 58 20.54 5.96 2.18
C LEU A 58 21.75 5.10 1.81
N GLY A 59 22.91 5.72 1.57
CA GLY A 59 24.15 4.99 1.26
C GLY A 59 24.22 4.36 -0.14
N MET A 60 23.24 4.60 -1.01
CA MET A 60 23.20 4.00 -2.36
C MET A 60 23.88 4.85 -3.46
N ALA A 61 24.54 5.95 -3.10
CA ALA A 61 25.09 6.93 -4.06
C ALA A 61 26.10 6.33 -5.06
N TYR A 62 26.85 5.29 -4.65
CA TYR A 62 27.86 4.65 -5.48
C TYR A 62 27.38 3.35 -6.16
N ILE A 63 26.12 2.95 -5.94
CA ILE A 63 25.56 1.74 -6.55
C ILE A 63 25.23 2.01 -8.01
N ARG A 64 25.86 1.28 -8.93
CA ARG A 64 25.60 1.37 -10.37
C ARG A 64 24.61 0.29 -10.80
N PRO A 65 23.55 0.63 -11.57
CA PRO A 65 22.68 -0.37 -12.17
C PRO A 65 23.50 -1.31 -13.04
N CYS A 66 23.39 -2.62 -12.78
CA CYS A 66 24.09 -3.64 -13.54
C CYS A 66 23.17 -4.15 -14.68
N PRO A 67 23.42 -3.77 -15.94
CA PRO A 67 22.53 -4.10 -17.07
C PRO A 67 22.57 -5.59 -17.46
N THR A 68 23.65 -6.31 -17.10
CA THR A 68 23.83 -7.74 -17.36
C THR A 68 23.43 -8.62 -16.19
N CYS A 69 23.14 -8.01 -15.04
CA CYS A 69 22.67 -8.75 -13.89
C CYS A 69 21.20 -9.14 -14.10
N PRO A 70 20.80 -10.38 -13.78
CA PRO A 70 19.42 -10.88 -13.95
C PRO A 70 18.34 -10.09 -13.17
N LEU A 71 18.74 -9.09 -12.40
CA LEU A 71 17.88 -8.23 -11.59
C LEU A 71 17.41 -6.96 -12.33
N VAL A 72 18.07 -6.54 -13.42
CA VAL A 72 17.84 -5.21 -14.05
C VAL A 72 17.92 -5.23 -15.58
N ARG A 73 17.02 -5.96 -16.26
CA ARG A 73 16.32 -5.49 -17.48
C ARG A 73 15.49 -6.60 -18.15
N ALA A 74 14.33 -6.19 -18.64
CA ALA A 74 13.60 -6.89 -19.69
C ALA A 74 14.31 -6.68 -21.04
N ALA A 75 14.16 -7.67 -21.92
CA ALA A 75 14.54 -7.72 -23.33
C ALA A 75 16.00 -8.15 -23.66
N GLN A 76 16.08 -9.21 -24.49
CA GLN A 76 17.24 -9.69 -25.24
C GLN A 76 18.37 -10.44 -24.51
N SER A 77 18.12 -11.67 -24.03
CA SER A 77 19.15 -12.72 -24.08
C SER A 77 18.56 -14.12 -23.96
N HIS A 78 18.80 -14.97 -24.97
CA HIS A 78 18.26 -16.32 -25.14
C HIS A 78 18.97 -17.41 -24.30
N ARG A 79 19.72 -17.06 -23.24
CA ARG A 79 20.64 -18.06 -22.63
C ARG A 79 20.75 -18.10 -21.11
N CYS A 80 19.74 -17.65 -20.37
CA CYS A 80 19.55 -17.99 -18.95
C CYS A 80 18.08 -17.74 -18.54
N PRO A 81 17.37 -18.71 -17.92
CA PRO A 81 16.01 -18.50 -17.45
C PRO A 81 16.02 -17.84 -16.06
N ALA A 82 16.70 -16.71 -15.91
CA ALA A 82 16.58 -15.91 -14.70
C ALA A 82 15.34 -15.02 -14.85
N ARG A 83 14.22 -15.48 -14.30
CA ARG A 83 13.01 -14.67 -14.14
C ARG A 83 13.40 -13.34 -13.48
N LYS A 84 12.78 -12.22 -13.89
CA LYS A 84 12.89 -10.87 -13.33
C LYS A 84 12.91 -10.90 -11.78
N ALA A 85 14.06 -11.16 -11.18
CA ALA A 85 14.16 -11.33 -9.75
C ALA A 85 14.51 -9.96 -9.19
N ARG A 86 13.54 -9.26 -8.61
CA ARG A 86 13.84 -8.12 -7.76
C ARG A 86 14.17 -8.65 -6.37
N ASN A 87 15.21 -8.09 -5.75
CA ASN A 87 15.61 -8.44 -4.39
C ASN A 87 14.53 -8.09 -3.36
N MET A 88 13.58 -7.23 -3.72
CA MET A 88 12.42 -6.89 -2.92
C MET A 88 11.17 -6.96 -3.79
N LYS A 89 10.18 -7.71 -3.33
CA LYS A 89 8.84 -7.79 -3.91
C LYS A 89 7.85 -7.37 -2.84
N GLY A 90 6.79 -6.68 -3.25
CA GLY A 90 5.76 -6.24 -2.33
C GLY A 90 4.39 -6.33 -2.95
N THR A 91 3.42 -6.73 -2.16
CA THR A 91 2.01 -6.65 -2.53
C THR A 91 1.19 -6.29 -1.32
N VAL A 92 0.06 -5.62 -1.56
CA VAL A 92 -0.95 -5.43 -0.54
C VAL A 92 -2.30 -5.82 -1.11
N THR A 93 -3.07 -6.54 -0.31
CA THR A 93 -4.45 -6.89 -0.60
C THR A 93 -5.35 -6.20 0.40
N PHE A 94 -6.51 -5.75 -0.06
CA PHE A 94 -7.56 -5.17 0.76
C PHE A 94 -8.85 -5.92 0.48
N THR A 95 -9.60 -6.20 1.54
CA THR A 95 -10.95 -6.78 1.44
C THR A 95 -11.92 -5.82 2.11
N TYR A 96 -12.89 -5.34 1.34
CA TYR A 96 -13.95 -4.45 1.80
C TYR A 96 -15.26 -5.21 1.84
N LYS A 97 -15.99 -5.08 2.94
CA LYS A 97 -17.37 -5.55 3.05
C LYS A 97 -18.28 -4.35 3.05
N ILE A 98 -19.22 -4.34 2.11
CA ILE A 98 -20.22 -3.30 1.93
C ILE A 98 -21.58 -3.90 2.20
N LYS A 99 -22.44 -3.16 2.89
CA LYS A 99 -23.84 -3.48 3.10
C LYS A 99 -24.69 -2.45 2.35
N TYR A 100 -25.76 -2.93 1.72
CA TYR A 100 -26.79 -2.09 1.14
C TYR A 100 -27.97 -1.97 2.11
N ASP A 101 -28.43 -0.75 2.32
CA ASP A 101 -29.65 -0.45 3.07
C ASP A 101 -30.41 0.71 2.39
N ASP A 102 -31.55 1.10 2.95
CA ASP A 102 -32.39 2.17 2.41
C ASP A 102 -31.67 3.53 2.36
N SER A 103 -30.58 3.71 3.11
CA SER A 103 -29.74 4.92 3.10
C SER A 103 -28.58 4.85 2.10
N GLY A 104 -28.39 3.70 1.44
CA GLY A 104 -27.41 3.48 0.39
C GLY A 104 -26.38 2.41 0.75
N ALA A 105 -25.17 2.55 0.21
CA ALA A 105 -24.07 1.63 0.44
C ALA A 105 -23.24 2.10 1.65
N SER A 106 -23.07 1.22 2.65
CA SER A 106 -22.24 1.48 3.82
C SER A 106 -21.07 0.49 3.90
N LEU A 107 -19.86 1.02 4.13
CA LEU A 107 -18.67 0.20 4.40
C LEU A 107 -18.76 -0.36 5.82
N THR A 108 -18.93 -1.67 5.97
CA THR A 108 -19.04 -2.32 7.29
C THR A 108 -17.69 -2.78 7.83
N SER A 109 -16.78 -3.19 6.94
CA SER A 109 -15.41 -3.49 7.33
C SER A 109 -14.43 -3.31 6.17
N ALA A 110 -13.19 -2.98 6.50
CA ALA A 110 -12.06 -3.07 5.60
C ALA A 110 -10.91 -3.81 6.28
N MET A 111 -10.31 -4.77 5.60
CA MET A 111 -9.13 -5.49 6.04
C MET A 111 -8.02 -5.27 5.02
N SER A 112 -6.76 -5.26 5.46
CA SER A 112 -5.62 -5.23 4.56
C SER A 112 -4.51 -6.14 5.03
N ASP A 113 -3.91 -6.86 4.08
CA ASP A 113 -2.75 -7.71 4.28
C ASP A 113 -1.67 -7.30 3.30
N GLN A 114 -0.60 -6.70 3.83
CA GLN A 114 0.57 -6.25 3.09
C GLN A 114 1.73 -7.19 3.39
N VAL A 115 2.41 -7.64 2.34
CA VAL A 115 3.56 -8.52 2.42
C VAL A 115 4.69 -7.95 1.59
N TYR A 116 5.86 -7.84 2.21
CA TYR A 116 7.12 -7.61 1.51
C TYR A 116 8.01 -8.82 1.68
N GLN A 117 8.53 -9.32 0.58
CA GLN A 117 9.54 -10.37 0.55
C GLN A 117 10.86 -9.77 0.09
N ILE A 118 11.90 -9.96 0.89
CA ILE A 118 13.26 -9.48 0.63
C ILE A 118 14.16 -10.71 0.49
N SER A 119 14.73 -10.90 -0.68
CA SER A 119 15.64 -12.01 -1.01
C SER A 119 16.88 -11.42 -1.68
N PRO A 120 17.94 -11.10 -0.92
CA PRO A 120 19.19 -10.58 -1.49
C PRO A 120 19.90 -11.60 -2.38
N PHE A 121 19.76 -12.89 -2.05
CA PHE A 121 20.32 -14.01 -2.78
C PHE A 121 19.19 -14.90 -3.32
N ASN A 122 19.47 -15.64 -4.40
CA ASN A 122 18.54 -16.60 -4.99
C ASN A 122 18.67 -17.97 -4.30
N GLU A 123 18.57 -17.97 -2.98
CA GLU A 123 18.67 -19.18 -2.16
C GLU A 123 17.27 -19.68 -1.78
N PRO A 124 17.02 -21.00 -1.86
CA PRO A 124 15.81 -21.59 -1.32
C PRO A 124 15.67 -21.23 0.17
N ASN A 125 14.52 -20.67 0.56
CA ASN A 125 14.21 -20.25 1.94
C ASN A 125 15.10 -19.12 2.51
N GLY A 126 15.91 -18.44 1.69
CA GLY A 126 16.77 -17.32 2.11
C GLY A 126 16.07 -15.95 2.17
N ALA A 127 14.73 -15.93 2.13
CA ALA A 127 13.96 -14.69 2.07
C ALA A 127 13.47 -14.25 3.44
N VAL A 128 13.62 -12.96 3.73
CA VAL A 128 12.99 -12.30 4.88
C VAL A 128 11.63 -11.78 4.45
N VAL A 129 10.62 -11.95 5.30
CA VAL A 129 9.25 -11.47 5.05
C VAL A 129 8.87 -10.45 6.11
N MET A 130 8.30 -9.34 5.66
CA MET A 130 7.58 -8.40 6.51
C MET A 130 6.10 -8.46 6.17
N GLU A 131 5.26 -8.62 7.21
CA GLU A 131 3.81 -8.58 7.09
C GLU A 131 3.26 -7.39 7.89
N ALA A 132 2.31 -6.68 7.31
CA ALA A 132 1.54 -5.65 7.99
C ALA A 132 0.06 -5.88 7.74
N ARG A 133 -0.72 -5.90 8.83
CA ARG A 133 -2.17 -6.13 8.78
C ARG A 133 -2.92 -4.93 9.37
N GLN A 134 -4.03 -4.57 8.75
CA GLN A 134 -4.93 -3.54 9.27
C GLN A 134 -6.36 -4.07 9.23
N GLU A 135 -7.13 -3.75 10.28
CA GLU A 135 -8.55 -4.08 10.38
C GLU A 135 -9.32 -2.83 10.79
N LEU A 136 -10.37 -2.52 10.04
CA LEU A 136 -11.29 -1.43 10.28
C LEU A 136 -12.70 -2.01 10.28
N SER A 137 -13.45 -1.78 11.36
CA SER A 137 -14.84 -2.21 11.49
C SER A 137 -15.74 -1.02 11.84
N LEU A 138 -16.93 -0.99 11.23
CA LEU A 138 -17.96 -0.01 11.55
C LEU A 138 -18.68 -0.44 12.83
N VAL A 139 -18.44 0.27 13.93
CA VAL A 139 -19.07 -0.02 15.23
C VAL A 139 -20.47 0.59 15.33
N GLY A 140 -20.70 1.75 14.70
CA GLY A 140 -22.00 2.40 14.68
C GLY A 140 -21.94 3.76 13.98
N THR A 141 -23.13 4.29 13.66
CA THR A 141 -23.29 5.60 13.02
C THR A 141 -24.03 6.54 13.97
N LYS A 142 -23.50 7.75 14.15
CA LYS A 142 -24.14 8.83 14.91
C LYS A 142 -24.44 9.98 13.95
N ARG A 143 -25.55 10.69 14.18
CA ARG A 143 -25.96 11.85 13.38
C ARG A 143 -25.87 13.12 14.23
N PRO A 144 -24.67 13.66 14.47
CA PRO A 144 -24.55 14.95 15.16
C PRO A 144 -25.10 16.08 14.28
N PRO A 145 -25.55 17.21 14.88
CA PRO A 145 -25.87 18.41 14.13
C PRO A 145 -24.65 18.85 13.31
N ILE A 146 -24.87 19.26 12.06
CA ILE A 146 -23.79 19.75 11.19
C ILE A 146 -23.37 21.14 11.69
N SER A 147 -22.26 21.21 12.42
CA SER A 147 -21.62 22.47 12.81
C SER A 147 -20.44 22.75 11.88
N ALA A 148 -20.25 24.02 11.52
CA ALA A 148 -19.05 24.44 10.79
C ALA A 148 -17.80 24.11 11.61
N PRO A 149 -16.69 23.69 10.96
CA PRO A 149 -15.44 23.43 11.67
C PRO A 149 -14.98 24.70 12.39
N THR A 150 -14.73 24.58 13.69
CA THR A 150 -14.29 25.68 14.56
C THR A 150 -12.79 26.00 14.43
N SER A 151 -12.03 25.18 13.70
CA SER A 151 -10.60 25.35 13.46
C SER A 151 -10.30 25.62 11.99
N GLU A 152 -9.27 26.42 11.72
CA GLU A 152 -8.74 26.60 10.37
C GLU A 152 -8.29 25.26 9.77
N LEU A 153 -8.73 25.00 8.54
CA LEU A 153 -8.35 23.80 7.80
C LEU A 153 -6.98 24.02 7.14
N GLN A 154 -5.97 23.26 7.58
CA GLN A 154 -4.64 23.28 6.96
C GLN A 154 -4.46 22.15 5.96
N LYS A 155 -3.87 22.46 4.80
CA LYS A 155 -3.57 21.49 3.76
C LYS A 155 -2.33 20.67 4.13
N GLN A 156 -2.51 19.40 4.47
CA GLN A 156 -1.44 18.45 4.84
C GLN A 156 -0.80 17.71 3.64
N GLY A 157 -1.13 18.09 2.41
CA GLY A 157 -0.58 17.46 1.20
C GLY A 157 -1.42 16.30 0.69
N SER A 158 -0.75 15.31 0.08
CA SER A 158 -1.38 14.16 -0.58
C SER A 158 -1.41 12.92 0.34
N LEU A 159 -2.09 11.85 -0.10
CA LEU A 159 -2.10 10.58 0.63
C LEU A 159 -0.73 9.89 0.70
N ARG A 160 0.19 10.22 -0.23
CA ARG A 160 1.53 9.63 -0.28
C ARG A 160 2.27 9.90 1.02
N TYR A 161 2.99 8.90 1.51
CA TYR A 161 3.80 9.07 2.71
C TYR A 161 4.89 10.13 2.49
N HIS A 162 4.92 11.11 3.38
CA HIS A 162 5.94 12.14 3.43
C HIS A 162 6.89 11.83 4.60
N PHE A 163 8.18 11.61 4.29
CA PHE A 163 9.20 11.40 5.31
C PHE A 163 9.45 12.70 6.08
N SER A 164 9.64 12.61 7.40
CA SER A 164 10.08 13.77 8.18
C SER A 164 11.45 14.27 7.69
N GLY A 165 11.70 15.56 7.90
CA GLY A 165 12.98 16.21 7.55
C GLY A 165 14.15 15.72 8.41
N GLU A 166 13.85 15.06 9.52
CA GLU A 166 14.85 14.47 10.41
C GLU A 166 15.60 13.33 9.70
N LEU A 167 16.91 13.28 9.91
CA LEU A 167 17.75 12.20 9.42
C LEU A 167 17.41 10.93 10.21
N LEU A 168 16.75 9.97 9.57
CA LEU A 168 16.61 8.61 10.07
C LEU A 168 18.02 8.04 10.27
N GLN A 169 18.50 8.02 11.51
CA GLN A 169 19.71 7.29 11.83
C GLN A 169 19.44 5.80 11.55
N MET A 170 20.41 5.14 10.91
CA MET A 170 20.47 3.67 10.80
C MET A 170 20.20 3.05 12.17
N PRO A 171 19.58 1.85 12.27
CA PRO A 171 18.94 1.36 13.49
C PRO A 171 19.81 1.60 14.72
N ILE A 172 19.51 2.68 15.44
CA ILE A 172 20.09 2.96 16.73
C ILE A 172 19.42 1.99 17.69
N PRO A 173 20.11 1.39 18.66
CA PRO A 173 19.43 0.87 19.83
C PRO A 173 18.41 1.92 20.32
N LEU A 174 17.15 1.52 20.46
CA LEU A 174 16.08 2.43 20.89
C LEU A 174 16.43 2.99 22.28
N ILE A 175 16.91 4.23 22.33
CA ILE A 175 17.11 4.93 23.59
C ILE A 175 15.75 5.54 23.96
N ARG A 176 15.22 5.14 25.11
CA ARG A 176 13.97 5.67 25.65
C ARG A 176 14.11 7.18 25.83
N ILE A 177 13.44 7.96 24.98
CA ILE A 177 13.38 9.42 25.08
C ILE A 177 12.66 9.74 26.40
N LYS A 178 13.39 10.28 27.37
CA LYS A 178 12.82 10.70 28.67
C LYS A 178 12.31 12.14 28.65
N ASN A 179 12.75 12.97 27.69
CA ASN A 179 12.30 14.35 27.52
C ASN A 179 12.26 14.74 26.03
N PRO A 180 11.10 15.14 25.49
CA PRO A 180 10.95 15.57 24.11
C PRO A 180 11.38 17.03 23.84
N ASP A 181 11.65 17.84 24.86
CA ASP A 181 11.93 19.29 24.73
C ASP A 181 13.41 19.65 24.40
N LEU A 182 14.22 18.69 23.94
CA LEU A 182 15.67 18.87 23.74
C LEU A 182 16.13 18.68 22.28
N GLN A 183 15.21 18.76 21.31
CA GLN A 183 15.51 18.66 19.88
C GLN A 183 15.17 19.95 19.12
#